data_AF-A0A668ASK4-F1
#
_entry.id   AF-A0A668ASK4-F1
#
_cell.length_a   1.000
_cell.length_b   1.000
_cell.length_c   1.000
_cell.angle_alpha   90.00
_cell.angle_beta   90.00
_cell.angle_gamma   90.00
#
_symmetry.space_group_name_H-M   'P 1'
#
loop_
_entity.id
_entity.type
_entity.pdbx_description
1 polymer ?
#
loop_
_entity_poly.entity_id
_entity_poly.type
_entity_poly.pdbx_seq_one_letter_code
_entity_poly.pdbx_strand_id
1 'polypeptide(L)'
;MPRAKSHRRAQAQKRRMFECYLRKYKFCVIILNFVVNHTGRGTGYRHRVRRWPTSELTQRSFKLVTPAQKPDQKMVFVVGDSHLRAMVDGIVAMPEVPLCFSFLSVPGAHAAELRTEVSHAALPWTPDVVCVLAPSNNLTASRNIGEASLDFGALLATVCNRWAKVFVLDFPPRLNIEPGLQELFRQEYRRVAARMGLPYVSVAEHLPLDRLELWSRDGVHLSDSEGTPILVQALWDAAVRQLTPPPPPPPPSVPPRTSPRARVSPVLVVTGHSPAARHRNPLEWTVVGQEGKVMCLSHFLAVHLSSPVQESVLPSNPVWFSGDILEAMERVSPSSDSDVTALLPVFLLSYKMLNGFASNVSPCLLRAVSF
;
A
#
# COMPACT_ATOMS: atom_id res chain seq x y z
N MET A 1 37.37 21.36 22.16
CA MET A 1 36.83 21.35 20.77
C MET A 1 35.43 20.74 20.77
N PRO A 2 34.39 21.41 20.23
CA PRO A 2 33.04 20.83 20.22
C PRO A 2 32.94 19.69 19.21
N ARG A 3 32.32 18.57 19.60
CA ARG A 3 32.17 17.33 18.80
C ARG A 3 31.45 17.60 17.46
N ALA A 4 32.21 17.69 16.37
CA ALA A 4 31.73 17.96 15.00
C ALA A 4 30.61 17.00 14.51
N LYS A 5 30.54 15.77 15.03
CA LYS A 5 29.47 14.79 14.69
C LYS A 5 28.08 15.24 15.16
N SER A 6 27.96 15.83 16.36
CA SER A 6 26.66 16.27 16.90
C SER A 6 26.10 17.46 16.11
N HIS A 7 26.97 18.39 15.73
CA HIS A 7 26.61 19.55 14.92
C HIS A 7 26.09 19.17 13.53
N ARG A 8 26.72 18.20 12.85
CA ARG A 8 26.23 17.71 11.54
C ARG A 8 24.87 17.04 11.64
N ARG A 9 24.61 16.24 12.69
CA ARG A 9 23.30 15.59 12.92
C ARG A 9 22.20 16.63 13.17
N ALA A 10 22.47 17.64 14.00
CA ALA A 10 21.54 18.73 14.25
C ALA A 10 21.25 19.55 12.98
N GLN A 11 22.25 19.82 12.13
CA GLN A 11 22.06 20.48 10.84
C GLN A 11 21.26 19.62 9.85
N ALA A 12 21.51 18.31 9.80
CA ALA A 12 20.72 17.39 8.96
C ALA A 12 19.25 17.34 9.39
N GLN A 13 18.99 17.31 10.70
CA GLN A 13 17.62 17.37 11.25
C GLN A 13 16.94 18.70 10.92
N LYS A 14 17.65 19.83 11.05
CA LYS A 14 17.13 21.15 10.64
C LYS A 14 16.82 21.22 9.15
N ARG A 15 17.66 20.63 8.27
CA ARG A 15 17.40 20.52 6.83
C ARG A 15 16.16 19.68 6.53
N ARG A 16 16.02 18.49 7.15
CA ARG A 16 14.81 17.65 7.00
C ARG A 16 13.55 18.36 7.48
N MET A 17 13.62 19.08 8.60
CA MET A 17 12.51 19.90 9.09
C MET A 17 12.17 21.02 8.12
N PHE A 18 13.17 21.73 7.59
CA PHE A 18 12.97 22.80 6.61
C PHE A 18 12.38 22.29 5.29
N GLU A 19 12.84 21.14 4.79
CA GLU A 19 12.26 20.46 3.63
C GLU A 19 10.80 20.04 3.89
N CYS A 20 10.51 19.52 5.09
CA CYS A 20 9.15 19.19 5.51
C CYS A 20 8.25 20.46 5.52
N TYR A 21 8.75 21.57 6.06
CA TYR A 21 8.04 22.86 6.05
C TYR A 21 7.82 23.40 4.64
N LEU A 22 8.82 23.33 3.76
CA LEU A 22 8.70 23.74 2.35
C LEU A 22 7.70 22.88 1.59
N ARG A 23 7.71 21.57 1.82
CA ARG A 23 6.76 20.64 1.21
C ARG A 23 5.35 20.93 1.70
N LYS A 24 5.18 21.19 3.00
CA LYS A 24 3.91 21.63 3.60
C LYS A 24 3.45 22.98 3.04
N TYR A 25 4.34 23.94 2.88
CA TYR A 25 4.02 25.26 2.33
C TYR A 25 3.59 25.17 0.86
N LYS A 26 4.35 24.44 0.02
CA LYS A 26 3.97 24.16 -1.37
C LYS A 26 2.61 23.46 -1.45
N PHE A 27 2.37 22.49 -0.58
CA PHE A 27 1.09 21.78 -0.49
C PHE A 27 -0.07 22.73 -0.14
N CYS A 28 0.10 23.57 0.89
CA CYS A 28 -0.91 24.57 1.26
C CYS A 28 -1.16 25.60 0.14
N VAL A 29 -0.12 26.05 -0.55
CA VAL A 29 -0.24 27.01 -1.67
C VAL A 29 -0.93 26.40 -2.88
N ILE A 30 -0.65 25.14 -3.22
CA ILE A 30 -1.35 24.41 -4.31
C ILE A 30 -2.84 24.29 -3.99
N ILE A 31 -3.18 23.87 -2.76
CA ILE A 31 -4.56 23.76 -2.31
C ILE A 31 -5.25 25.14 -2.37
N LEU A 32 -4.61 26.18 -1.83
CA LEU A 32 -5.22 27.50 -1.76
C LEU A 32 -5.43 28.11 -3.17
N ASN A 33 -4.44 28.02 -4.05
CA ASN A 33 -4.56 28.55 -5.42
C ASN A 33 -5.56 27.78 -6.27
N PHE A 34 -5.69 26.46 -6.09
CA PHE A 34 -6.69 25.68 -6.80
C PHE A 34 -8.10 25.97 -6.27
N VAL A 35 -8.30 25.96 -4.95
CA VAL A 35 -9.61 26.24 -4.33
C VAL A 35 -10.12 27.64 -4.67
N VAL A 36 -9.23 28.63 -4.78
CA VAL A 36 -9.60 30.01 -5.13
C VAL A 36 -9.94 30.17 -6.62
N ASN A 37 -9.28 29.43 -7.52
CA ASN A 37 -9.41 29.65 -8.97
C ASN A 37 -10.27 28.63 -9.71
N HIS A 38 -10.43 27.41 -9.17
CA HIS A 38 -11.09 26.29 -9.85
C HIS A 38 -11.95 25.49 -8.87
N THR A 39 -13.25 25.78 -8.87
CA THR A 39 -14.25 24.83 -8.38
C THR A 39 -14.97 24.24 -9.58
N GLY A 40 -14.37 23.23 -10.20
CA GLY A 40 -15.08 22.45 -11.20
C GLY A 40 -16.37 21.92 -10.57
N ARG A 41 -17.51 22.25 -11.16
CA ARG A 41 -18.82 21.75 -10.71
C ARG A 41 -19.31 20.72 -11.70
N GLY A 42 -19.75 19.58 -11.18
CA GLY A 42 -20.43 18.59 -12.00
C GLY A 42 -21.78 19.12 -12.47
N THR A 43 -22.29 18.53 -13.55
CA THR A 43 -23.62 18.83 -14.10
C THR A 43 -24.63 17.73 -13.78
N GLY A 44 -24.15 16.57 -13.34
CA GLY A 44 -24.95 15.40 -13.05
C GLY A 44 -25.82 15.52 -11.80
N TYR A 45 -26.87 14.71 -11.76
CA TYR A 45 -27.80 14.65 -10.64
C TYR A 45 -27.32 13.68 -9.56
N ARG A 46 -27.59 14.03 -8.30
CA ARG A 46 -27.41 13.16 -7.16
C ARG A 46 -28.62 13.30 -6.25
N HIS A 47 -29.13 12.17 -5.78
CA HIS A 47 -30.25 12.09 -4.87
C HIS A 47 -30.00 12.89 -3.59
N ARG A 48 -31.08 13.37 -2.99
CA ARG A 48 -31.03 14.01 -1.68
C ARG A 48 -30.55 13.01 -0.64
N VAL A 49 -29.56 13.42 0.16
CA VAL A 49 -28.98 12.63 1.24
C VAL A 49 -30.08 12.13 2.18
N ARG A 50 -30.25 10.81 2.27
CA ARG A 50 -31.15 10.18 3.23
C ARG A 50 -30.54 10.20 4.62
N ARG A 51 -31.38 10.39 5.65
CA ARG A 51 -30.92 10.36 7.04
C ARG A 51 -30.59 8.92 7.44
N TRP A 52 -29.37 8.70 7.91
CA TRP A 52 -28.96 7.44 8.53
C TRP A 52 -28.71 7.65 10.03
N PRO A 53 -28.62 6.57 10.82
CA PRO A 53 -28.14 6.64 12.19
C PRO A 53 -26.76 7.31 12.29
N THR A 54 -26.44 7.79 13.49
CA THR A 54 -25.13 8.32 13.83
C THR A 54 -24.37 7.25 14.59
N SER A 55 -23.12 6.99 14.19
CA SER A 55 -22.24 6.07 14.90
C SER A 55 -21.84 6.66 16.25
N GLU A 56 -21.90 5.84 17.29
CA GLU A 56 -21.41 6.19 18.62
C GLU A 56 -19.88 6.32 18.65
N LEU A 57 -19.18 5.66 17.72
CA LEU A 57 -17.73 5.57 17.69
C LEU A 57 -17.07 6.81 17.08
N THR A 58 -17.63 7.32 15.98
CA THR A 58 -17.05 8.44 15.21
C THR A 58 -17.95 9.67 15.18
N GLN A 59 -19.17 9.59 15.72
CA GLN A 59 -20.18 10.64 15.64
C GLN A 59 -20.52 11.04 14.19
N ARG A 60 -20.22 10.16 13.22
CA ARG A 60 -20.56 10.32 11.81
C ARG A 60 -21.87 9.63 11.49
N SER A 61 -22.52 10.08 10.43
CA SER A 61 -23.55 9.27 9.79
C SER A 61 -22.94 7.92 9.39
N PHE A 62 -23.65 6.82 9.66
CA PHE A 62 -23.14 5.47 9.47
C PHE A 62 -24.27 4.55 8.99
N LYS A 63 -23.94 3.64 8.08
CA LYS A 63 -24.84 2.54 7.72
C LYS A 63 -24.05 1.30 7.34
N LEU A 64 -24.40 0.21 8.01
CA LEU A 64 -23.96 -1.15 7.71
C LEU A 64 -25.15 -1.90 7.08
N VAL A 65 -24.94 -2.46 5.89
CA VAL A 65 -25.94 -3.26 5.17
C VAL A 65 -25.43 -4.68 5.07
N THR A 66 -26.09 -5.61 5.76
CA THR A 66 -25.75 -7.04 5.79
C THR A 66 -26.88 -7.85 5.17
N PRO A 67 -26.88 -8.06 3.84
CA PRO A 67 -27.87 -8.91 3.21
C PRO A 67 -27.75 -10.36 3.74
N ALA A 68 -28.87 -11.07 3.71
CA ALA A 68 -28.90 -12.50 4.03
C ALA A 68 -28.04 -13.28 3.04
N GLN A 69 -27.24 -14.21 3.54
CA GLN A 69 -26.41 -15.06 2.71
C GLN A 69 -27.30 -16.06 1.95
N LYS A 70 -27.15 -16.11 0.63
CA LYS A 70 -27.72 -17.16 -0.22
C LYS A 70 -26.64 -18.21 -0.54
N PRO A 71 -26.97 -19.52 -0.58
CA PRO A 71 -25.96 -20.58 -0.69
C PRO A 71 -25.02 -20.45 -1.90
N ASP A 72 -25.53 -19.97 -3.03
CA ASP A 72 -24.79 -19.94 -4.29
C ASP A 72 -24.07 -18.60 -4.55
N GLN A 73 -24.16 -17.65 -3.61
CA GLN A 73 -23.62 -16.30 -3.81
C GLN A 73 -22.31 -16.10 -3.06
N LYS A 74 -21.36 -15.46 -3.75
CA LYS A 74 -20.11 -15.00 -3.14
C LYS A 74 -20.29 -13.64 -2.50
N MET A 75 -19.89 -13.52 -1.25
CA MET A 75 -20.13 -12.34 -0.44
C MET A 75 -18.96 -11.35 -0.53
N VAL A 76 -19.25 -10.16 -1.04
CA VAL A 76 -18.30 -9.06 -1.18
C VAL A 76 -18.63 -8.00 -0.13
N PHE A 77 -17.72 -7.75 0.80
CA PHE A 77 -17.88 -6.70 1.79
C PHE A 77 -17.11 -5.45 1.39
N VAL A 78 -17.79 -4.30 1.28
CA VAL A 78 -17.22 -3.05 0.81
C VAL A 78 -17.20 -2.02 1.93
N VAL A 79 -16.02 -1.50 2.22
CA VAL A 79 -15.79 -0.46 3.23
C VAL A 79 -15.46 0.85 2.53
N GLY A 80 -16.13 1.94 2.90
CA GLY A 80 -15.83 3.24 2.31
C GLY A 80 -16.63 4.40 2.89
N ASP A 81 -16.52 5.54 2.21
CA ASP A 81 -17.08 6.81 2.64
C ASP A 81 -18.44 7.11 1.98
N SER A 82 -18.69 8.38 1.69
CA SER A 82 -19.93 8.88 1.10
C SER A 82 -20.14 8.47 -0.35
N HIS A 83 -19.10 8.02 -1.07
CA HIS A 83 -19.25 7.50 -2.44
C HIS A 83 -20.08 6.22 -2.49
N LEU A 84 -20.19 5.49 -1.37
CA LEU A 84 -20.99 4.27 -1.31
C LEU A 84 -22.50 4.55 -1.17
N ARG A 85 -22.89 5.78 -0.84
CA ARG A 85 -24.28 6.10 -0.44
C ARG A 85 -25.33 5.69 -1.45
N ALA A 86 -25.08 5.96 -2.73
CA ALA A 86 -26.06 5.67 -3.78
C ALA A 86 -26.37 4.16 -3.89
N MET A 87 -25.37 3.30 -3.68
CA MET A 87 -25.53 1.84 -3.61
C MET A 87 -26.21 1.43 -2.30
N VAL A 88 -25.75 1.98 -1.16
CA VAL A 88 -26.30 1.66 0.17
C VAL A 88 -27.77 2.07 0.34
N ASP A 89 -28.19 3.15 -0.32
CA ASP A 89 -29.58 3.61 -0.32
C ASP A 89 -30.45 2.95 -1.40
N GLY A 90 -29.88 2.06 -2.22
CA GLY A 90 -30.59 1.36 -3.30
C GLY A 90 -31.04 2.28 -4.43
N ILE A 91 -30.39 3.45 -4.59
CA ILE A 91 -30.67 4.39 -5.67
C ILE A 91 -30.00 3.91 -6.96
N VAL A 92 -28.76 3.44 -6.84
CA VAL A 92 -28.03 2.81 -7.93
C VAL A 92 -27.94 1.32 -7.63
N ALA A 93 -28.49 0.50 -8.52
CA ALA A 93 -28.54 -0.94 -8.34
C ALA A 93 -27.15 -1.56 -8.42
N MET A 94 -26.85 -2.46 -7.48
CA MET A 94 -25.73 -3.39 -7.61
C MET A 94 -26.19 -4.62 -8.37
N PRO A 95 -25.37 -5.21 -9.25
CA PRO A 95 -25.68 -6.51 -9.80
C PRO A 95 -25.69 -7.56 -8.67
N GLU A 96 -26.65 -8.49 -8.71
CA GLU A 96 -26.94 -9.37 -7.55
C GLU A 96 -26.49 -10.83 -7.74
N VAL A 97 -26.10 -11.24 -8.94
CA VAL A 97 -25.75 -12.64 -9.23
C VAL A 97 -24.53 -12.68 -10.17
N PRO A 98 -23.46 -13.43 -9.84
CA PRO A 98 -23.32 -14.38 -8.72
C PRO A 98 -22.81 -13.77 -7.41
N LEU A 99 -22.62 -12.45 -7.33
CA LEU A 99 -22.06 -11.78 -6.15
C LEU A 99 -23.15 -11.11 -5.32
N CYS A 100 -23.01 -11.17 -4.00
CA CYS A 100 -23.84 -10.42 -3.05
C CYS A 100 -22.99 -9.35 -2.37
N PHE A 101 -23.45 -8.10 -2.38
CA PHE A 101 -22.70 -6.97 -1.83
C PHE A 101 -23.24 -6.53 -0.48
N SER A 102 -22.31 -6.42 0.47
CA SER A 102 -22.50 -5.87 1.79
C SER A 102 -21.68 -4.59 1.92
N PHE A 103 -22.19 -3.61 2.65
CA PHE A 103 -21.58 -2.28 2.70
C PHE A 103 -21.43 -1.78 4.12
N LEU A 104 -20.27 -1.22 4.42
CA LEU A 104 -20.04 -0.30 5.53
C LEU A 104 -19.73 1.07 4.91
N SER A 105 -20.67 2.01 5.04
CA SER A 105 -20.54 3.37 4.52
C SER A 105 -20.56 4.38 5.66
N VAL A 106 -19.52 5.21 5.71
CA VAL A 106 -19.36 6.28 6.71
C VAL A 106 -19.12 7.61 6.00
N PRO A 107 -20.19 8.33 5.61
CA PRO A 107 -20.07 9.59 4.89
C PRO A 107 -19.18 10.62 5.61
N GLY A 108 -18.20 11.15 4.87
CA GLY A 108 -17.23 12.12 5.37
C GLY A 108 -16.06 11.52 6.14
N ALA A 109 -16.03 10.19 6.36
CA ALA A 109 -14.93 9.56 7.08
C ALA A 109 -13.64 9.54 6.27
N HIS A 110 -12.52 9.83 6.94
CA HIS A 110 -11.17 9.55 6.44
C HIS A 110 -10.66 8.19 6.97
N ALA A 111 -9.48 7.76 6.53
CA ALA A 111 -8.90 6.44 6.83
C ALA A 111 -8.96 6.04 8.31
N ALA A 112 -8.54 6.92 9.23
CA ALA A 112 -8.56 6.62 10.66
C ALA A 112 -9.98 6.43 11.24
N GLU A 113 -10.98 7.19 10.78
CA GLU A 113 -12.38 7.00 11.20
C GLU A 113 -12.95 5.69 10.64
N LEU A 114 -12.70 5.39 9.35
CA LEU A 114 -13.09 4.11 8.76
C LEU A 114 -12.45 2.93 9.51
N ARG A 115 -11.20 3.07 9.94
CA ARG A 115 -10.52 2.03 10.73
C ARG A 115 -11.27 1.75 12.02
N THR A 116 -11.67 2.79 12.76
CA THR A 116 -12.45 2.65 14.00
C THR A 116 -13.74 1.87 13.74
N GLU A 117 -14.47 2.22 12.70
CA GLU A 117 -15.76 1.59 12.35
C GLU A 117 -15.58 0.13 11.92
N VAL A 118 -14.59 -0.15 11.06
CA VAL A 118 -14.26 -1.52 10.63
C VAL A 118 -13.84 -2.40 11.81
N SER A 119 -13.12 -1.84 12.79
CA SER A 119 -12.67 -2.58 13.97
C SER A 119 -13.83 -3.09 14.81
N HIS A 120 -15.00 -2.43 14.73
CA HIS A 120 -16.20 -2.77 15.49
C HIS A 120 -17.32 -3.34 14.61
N ALA A 121 -17.11 -3.50 13.30
CA ALA A 121 -18.10 -4.05 12.40
C ALA A 121 -18.43 -5.51 12.79
N ALA A 122 -19.71 -5.78 13.06
CA ALA A 122 -20.19 -7.13 13.33
C ALA A 122 -20.92 -7.66 12.09
N LEU A 123 -20.27 -8.57 11.36
CA LEU A 123 -20.87 -9.24 10.21
C LEU A 123 -21.43 -10.60 10.67
N PRO A 124 -22.63 -11.00 10.22
CA PRO A 124 -23.22 -12.29 10.56
C PRO A 124 -22.54 -13.48 9.84
N TRP A 125 -21.62 -13.20 8.91
CA TRP A 125 -20.90 -14.18 8.08
C TRP A 125 -19.48 -13.68 7.81
N THR A 126 -18.64 -14.55 7.25
CA THR A 126 -17.29 -14.19 6.78
C THR A 126 -17.32 -13.87 5.27
N PRO A 127 -16.92 -12.66 4.84
CA PRO A 127 -16.87 -12.31 3.42
C PRO A 127 -15.90 -13.22 2.66
N ASP A 128 -16.24 -13.58 1.42
CA ASP A 128 -15.31 -14.24 0.50
C ASP A 128 -14.21 -13.26 0.03
N VAL A 129 -14.52 -11.97 -0.05
CA VAL A 129 -13.56 -10.90 -0.34
C VAL A 129 -13.99 -9.56 0.26
N VAL A 130 -13.02 -8.76 0.69
CA VAL A 130 -13.24 -7.39 1.19
C VAL A 130 -12.64 -6.37 0.22
N CYS A 131 -13.43 -5.37 -0.15
CA CYS A 131 -12.99 -4.20 -0.90
C CYS A 131 -12.88 -3.01 0.05
N VAL A 132 -11.70 -2.39 0.12
CA VAL A 132 -11.55 -1.07 0.75
C VAL A 132 -11.56 -0.02 -0.35
N LEU A 133 -12.58 0.85 -0.37
CA LEU A 133 -12.56 2.04 -1.20
C LEU A 133 -11.56 3.02 -0.57
N ALA A 134 -10.56 3.43 -1.36
CA ALA A 134 -9.53 4.34 -0.88
C ALA A 134 -10.18 5.63 -0.33
N PRO A 135 -9.76 6.11 0.85
CA PRO A 135 -10.50 7.14 1.56
C PRO A 135 -10.19 8.53 1.01
N SER A 136 -11.08 9.02 0.15
CA SER A 136 -10.93 10.30 -0.55
C SER A 136 -10.97 11.51 0.38
N ASN A 137 -11.60 11.40 1.56
CA ASN A 137 -11.65 12.50 2.53
C ASN A 137 -10.28 12.83 3.16
N ASN A 138 -9.29 11.94 3.05
CA ASN A 138 -7.92 12.25 3.46
C ASN A 138 -7.29 13.40 2.65
N LEU A 139 -7.76 13.64 1.41
CA LEU A 139 -7.30 14.77 0.58
C LEU A 139 -7.47 16.12 1.30
N THR A 140 -8.49 16.24 2.15
CA THR A 140 -8.81 17.46 2.89
C THR A 140 -8.57 17.34 4.39
N ALA A 141 -8.66 16.14 4.95
CA ALA A 141 -8.50 15.93 6.39
C ALA A 141 -7.05 15.78 6.83
N SER A 142 -6.17 15.24 5.98
CA SER A 142 -4.77 15.01 6.33
C SER A 142 -3.93 16.27 6.11
N ARG A 143 -2.97 16.52 7.00
CA ARG A 143 -2.06 17.68 6.90
C ARG A 143 -1.05 17.52 5.76
N ASN A 144 -0.76 16.27 5.39
CA ASN A 144 0.14 15.90 4.30
C ASN A 144 -0.09 14.43 3.89
N ILE A 145 0.52 14.05 2.77
CA ILE A 145 0.45 12.69 2.20
C ILE A 145 1.01 11.62 3.15
N GLY A 146 2.02 11.94 3.96
CA GLY A 146 2.62 10.98 4.90
C GLY A 146 1.67 10.57 6.01
N GLU A 147 0.93 11.52 6.60
CA GLU A 147 -0.13 11.24 7.57
C GLU A 147 -1.24 10.40 6.93
N ALA A 148 -1.69 10.77 5.74
CA ALA A 148 -2.68 9.99 4.99
C ALA A 148 -2.20 8.56 4.69
N SER A 149 -0.91 8.38 4.38
CA SER A 149 -0.32 7.06 4.16
C SER A 149 -0.33 6.21 5.41
N LEU A 150 0.01 6.77 6.57
CA LEU A 150 0.05 6.05 7.83
C LEU A 150 -1.34 5.60 8.23
N ASP A 151 -2.32 6.50 8.16
CA ASP A 151 -3.71 6.17 8.48
C ASP A 151 -4.29 5.13 7.53
N PHE A 152 -4.01 5.26 6.22
CA PHE A 152 -4.47 4.29 5.23
C PHE A 152 -3.82 2.91 5.43
N GLY A 153 -2.51 2.86 5.71
CA GLY A 153 -1.83 1.61 6.04
C GLY A 153 -2.40 0.95 7.29
N ALA A 154 -2.73 1.74 8.33
CA ALA A 154 -3.36 1.24 9.54
C ALA A 154 -4.78 0.71 9.31
N LEU A 155 -5.55 1.37 8.43
CA LEU A 155 -6.85 0.88 7.96
C LEU A 155 -6.70 -0.48 7.27
N LEU A 156 -5.82 -0.60 6.29
CA LEU A 156 -5.61 -1.86 5.56
C LEU A 156 -5.12 -2.97 6.50
N ALA A 157 -4.21 -2.68 7.43
CA ALA A 157 -3.73 -3.67 8.40
C ALA A 157 -4.88 -4.19 9.27
N THR A 158 -5.78 -3.30 9.70
CA THR A 158 -6.96 -3.67 10.48
C THR A 158 -7.90 -4.57 9.67
N VAL A 159 -8.11 -4.27 8.39
CA VAL A 159 -8.95 -5.09 7.50
C VAL A 159 -8.31 -6.46 7.26
N CYS A 160 -7.01 -6.52 6.93
CA CYS A 160 -6.29 -7.78 6.69
C CYS A 160 -6.20 -8.67 7.93
N ASN A 161 -6.15 -8.09 9.13
CA ASN A 161 -6.18 -8.86 10.37
C ASN A 161 -7.54 -9.54 10.63
N ARG A 162 -8.61 -9.04 9.99
CA ARG A 162 -9.97 -9.55 10.17
C ARG A 162 -10.40 -10.50 9.06
N TRP A 163 -9.90 -10.31 7.84
CA TRP A 163 -10.35 -11.06 6.66
C TRP A 163 -9.19 -11.43 5.74
N ALA A 164 -9.23 -12.67 5.24
CA ALA A 164 -8.13 -13.28 4.52
C ALA A 164 -7.88 -12.68 3.13
N LYS A 165 -8.94 -12.20 2.46
CA LYS A 165 -8.87 -11.74 1.07
C LYS A 165 -9.32 -10.29 0.97
N VAL A 166 -8.39 -9.40 0.67
CA VAL A 166 -8.59 -7.96 0.65
C VAL A 166 -8.03 -7.38 -0.65
N PHE A 167 -8.73 -6.42 -1.23
CA PHE A 167 -8.21 -5.57 -2.29
C PHE A 167 -8.64 -4.12 -2.07
N VAL A 168 -7.96 -3.21 -2.75
CA VAL A 168 -8.25 -1.78 -2.72
C VAL A 168 -8.86 -1.36 -4.06
N LEU A 169 -9.99 -0.66 -3.99
CA LEU A 169 -10.51 0.12 -5.11
C LEU A 169 -10.12 1.57 -4.89
N ASP A 170 -9.52 2.19 -5.89
CA ASP A 170 -9.10 3.58 -5.83
C ASP A 170 -10.28 4.54 -5.63
N PHE A 171 -10.00 5.74 -5.14
CA PHE A 171 -11.04 6.75 -4.95
C PHE A 171 -11.43 7.41 -6.29
N PRO A 172 -12.73 7.71 -6.49
CA PRO A 172 -13.17 8.57 -7.58
C PRO A 172 -12.49 9.93 -7.51
N PRO A 173 -11.96 10.46 -8.63
CA PRO A 173 -11.44 11.82 -8.68
C PRO A 173 -12.50 12.85 -8.26
N ARG A 174 -12.06 13.96 -7.68
CA ARG A 174 -12.89 15.08 -7.27
C ARG A 174 -12.60 16.30 -8.15
N LEU A 175 -13.63 17.00 -8.60
CA LEU A 175 -13.50 18.25 -9.38
C LEU A 175 -13.05 19.43 -8.51
N ASN A 176 -13.25 19.36 -7.20
CA ASN A 176 -12.88 20.40 -6.26
C ASN A 176 -11.48 20.25 -5.66
N ILE A 177 -10.68 19.28 -6.13
CA ILE A 177 -9.29 19.07 -5.70
C ILE A 177 -8.37 19.10 -6.92
N GLU A 178 -7.19 19.70 -6.76
CA GLU A 178 -6.18 19.80 -7.82
C GLU A 178 -5.78 18.39 -8.33
N PRO A 179 -5.79 18.14 -9.65
CA PRO A 179 -5.53 16.80 -10.20
C PRO A 179 -4.18 16.19 -9.80
N GLY A 180 -3.10 16.99 -9.82
CA GLY A 180 -1.76 16.56 -9.43
C GLY A 180 -1.69 16.11 -7.97
N LEU A 181 -2.36 16.83 -7.06
CA LEU A 181 -2.48 16.47 -5.66
C LEU A 181 -3.18 15.12 -5.47
N GLN A 182 -4.29 14.91 -6.18
CA GLN A 182 -5.00 13.62 -6.15
C GLN A 182 -4.11 12.49 -6.63
N GLU A 183 -3.33 12.73 -7.69
CA GLU A 183 -2.41 11.72 -8.22
C GLU A 183 -1.29 11.38 -7.23
N LEU A 184 -0.77 12.35 -6.49
CA LEU A 184 0.21 12.08 -5.42
C LEU A 184 -0.38 11.18 -4.31
N PHE A 185 -1.62 11.42 -3.90
CA PHE A 185 -2.30 10.55 -2.92
C PHE A 185 -2.52 9.15 -3.48
N ARG A 186 -2.96 9.05 -4.73
CA ARG A 186 -3.20 7.78 -5.41
C ARG A 186 -1.93 6.93 -5.52
N GLN A 187 -0.81 7.54 -5.94
CA GLN A 187 0.49 6.88 -5.97
C GLN A 187 0.91 6.38 -4.60
N GLU A 188 0.70 7.18 -3.57
CA GLU A 188 1.03 6.79 -2.21
C GLU A 188 0.15 5.63 -1.71
N TYR A 189 -1.14 5.65 -2.00
CA TYR A 189 -2.06 4.55 -1.65
C TYR A 189 -1.74 3.26 -2.41
N ARG A 190 -1.41 3.35 -3.70
CA ARG A 190 -0.87 2.22 -4.48
C ARG A 190 0.38 1.64 -3.84
N ARG A 191 1.32 2.50 -3.42
CA ARG A 191 2.56 2.09 -2.75
C ARG A 191 2.31 1.42 -1.39
N VAL A 192 1.35 1.93 -0.60
CA VAL A 192 0.93 1.30 0.66
C VAL A 192 0.34 -0.09 0.41
N ALA A 193 -0.62 -0.21 -0.52
CA ALA A 193 -1.24 -1.49 -0.85
C ALA A 193 -0.21 -2.51 -1.38
N ALA A 194 0.69 -2.09 -2.27
CA ALA A 194 1.75 -2.94 -2.81
C ALA A 194 2.70 -3.47 -1.73
N ARG A 195 3.09 -2.65 -0.73
CA ARG A 195 3.91 -3.10 0.41
C ARG A 195 3.23 -4.18 1.26
N MET A 196 1.91 -4.24 1.21
CA MET A 196 1.11 -5.23 1.91
C MET A 196 0.71 -6.43 1.02
N GLY A 197 1.19 -6.47 -0.23
CA GLY A 197 0.82 -7.51 -1.20
C GLY A 197 -0.64 -7.45 -1.65
N LEU A 198 -1.30 -6.29 -1.52
CA LEU A 198 -2.72 -6.14 -1.83
C LEU A 198 -2.93 -5.66 -3.26
N PRO A 199 -3.87 -6.26 -4.02
CA PRO A 199 -4.29 -5.73 -5.31
C PRO A 199 -4.87 -4.32 -5.17
N TYR A 200 -4.50 -3.43 -6.08
CA TYR A 200 -5.00 -2.07 -6.15
C TYR A 200 -5.59 -1.80 -7.52
N VAL A 201 -6.88 -1.47 -7.58
CA VAL A 201 -7.61 -1.25 -8.83
C VAL A 201 -7.84 0.24 -9.02
N SER A 202 -7.23 0.80 -10.07
CA SER A 202 -7.43 2.20 -10.50
C SER A 202 -8.83 2.40 -11.06
N VAL A 203 -9.49 3.51 -10.72
CA VAL A 203 -10.78 3.92 -11.31
C VAL A 203 -10.70 5.27 -12.01
N ALA A 204 -9.63 6.04 -11.78
CA ALA A 204 -9.48 7.40 -12.28
C ALA A 204 -9.52 7.48 -13.81
N GLU A 205 -9.00 6.48 -14.51
CA GLU A 205 -8.99 6.40 -15.99
C GLU A 205 -10.41 6.31 -16.57
N HIS A 206 -11.36 5.75 -15.82
CA HIS A 206 -12.76 5.62 -16.24
C HIS A 206 -13.61 6.84 -15.84
N LEU A 207 -13.02 7.78 -15.09
CA LEU A 207 -13.69 8.97 -14.55
C LEU A 207 -12.90 10.22 -14.94
N PRO A 208 -12.89 10.59 -16.24
CA PRO A 208 -12.11 11.73 -16.74
C PRO A 208 -12.76 13.07 -16.35
N LEU A 209 -11.97 13.96 -15.73
CA LEU A 209 -12.46 15.19 -15.07
C LEU A 209 -13.17 16.20 -15.99
N ASP A 210 -13.02 16.06 -17.31
CA ASP A 210 -13.67 16.90 -18.33
C ASP A 210 -15.13 16.50 -18.62
N ARG A 211 -15.53 15.27 -18.28
CA ARG A 211 -16.90 14.76 -18.42
C ARG A 211 -17.77 15.13 -17.22
N LEU A 212 -18.13 16.41 -17.11
CA LEU A 212 -18.80 16.97 -15.93
C LEU A 212 -20.13 16.28 -15.56
N GLU A 213 -20.79 15.59 -16.48
CA GLU A 213 -22.00 14.81 -16.23
C GLU A 213 -21.78 13.61 -15.29
N LEU A 214 -20.54 13.13 -15.18
CA LEU A 214 -20.16 12.05 -14.25
C LEU A 214 -20.13 12.49 -12.79
N TRP A 215 -20.06 13.80 -12.53
CA TRP A 215 -20.05 14.37 -11.17
C TRP A 215 -21.36 15.03 -10.84
N SER A 216 -21.69 14.98 -9.55
CA SER A 216 -22.72 15.81 -8.99
C SER A 216 -22.28 17.27 -8.87
N ARG A 217 -23.24 18.16 -8.68
CA ARG A 217 -22.99 19.62 -8.58
C ARG A 217 -22.05 20.04 -7.46
N ASP A 218 -21.83 19.20 -6.45
CA ASP A 218 -20.88 19.48 -5.37
C ASP A 218 -19.41 19.28 -5.77
N GLY A 219 -19.14 18.70 -6.93
CA GLY A 219 -17.78 18.45 -7.43
C GLY A 219 -16.99 17.42 -6.61
N VAL A 220 -17.64 16.74 -5.67
CA VAL A 220 -17.04 15.71 -4.82
C VAL A 220 -17.58 14.34 -5.20
N HIS A 221 -18.90 14.21 -5.25
CA HIS A 221 -19.56 12.93 -5.48
C HIS A 221 -19.82 12.69 -6.95
N LEU A 222 -19.84 11.42 -7.32
CA LEU A 222 -20.33 10.98 -8.62
C LEU A 222 -21.84 11.25 -8.77
N SER A 223 -22.29 11.45 -10.00
CA SER A 223 -23.70 11.49 -10.34
C SER A 223 -24.31 10.09 -10.23
N ASP A 224 -25.58 10.00 -9.84
CA ASP A 224 -26.26 8.71 -9.68
C ASP A 224 -26.48 8.02 -11.04
N SER A 225 -26.67 8.80 -12.12
CA SER A 225 -27.04 8.28 -13.45
C SER A 225 -25.85 7.86 -14.30
N GLU A 226 -24.72 8.57 -14.24
CA GLU A 226 -23.59 8.34 -15.14
C GLU A 226 -22.32 7.93 -14.39
N GLY A 227 -21.96 8.66 -13.32
CA GLY A 227 -20.71 8.42 -12.60
C GLY A 227 -20.72 7.20 -11.70
N THR A 228 -21.74 7.05 -10.84
CA THR A 228 -21.83 5.93 -9.90
C THR A 228 -21.92 4.58 -10.61
N PRO A 229 -22.64 4.41 -11.73
CA PRO A 229 -22.60 3.15 -12.49
C PRO A 229 -21.20 2.71 -12.93
N ILE A 230 -20.29 3.64 -13.25
CA ILE A 230 -18.89 3.32 -13.56
C ILE A 230 -18.17 2.77 -12.32
N LEU A 231 -18.40 3.37 -11.14
CA LEU A 231 -17.84 2.86 -9.88
C LEU A 231 -18.39 1.46 -9.54
N VAL A 232 -19.69 1.24 -9.76
CA VAL A 232 -20.35 -0.07 -9.58
C VAL A 232 -19.71 -1.12 -10.48
N GLN A 233 -19.52 -0.80 -11.76
CA GLN A 233 -18.90 -1.71 -12.72
C GLN A 233 -17.46 -2.04 -12.33
N ALA A 234 -16.66 -1.04 -11.96
CA ALA A 234 -15.28 -1.25 -11.53
C ALA A 234 -15.19 -2.12 -10.27
N LEU A 235 -16.08 -1.91 -9.30
CA LEU A 235 -16.19 -2.71 -8.09
C LEU A 235 -16.58 -4.16 -8.41
N TRP A 236 -17.57 -4.36 -9.29
CA TRP A 236 -17.99 -5.67 -9.75
C TRP A 236 -16.84 -6.43 -10.43
N ASP A 237 -16.21 -5.82 -11.44
CA ASP A 237 -15.14 -6.44 -12.21
C ASP A 237 -13.91 -6.74 -11.35
N ALA A 238 -13.61 -5.88 -10.38
CA ALA A 238 -12.56 -6.13 -9.40
C ALA A 238 -12.92 -7.34 -8.52
N ALA A 239 -14.14 -7.39 -7.97
CA ALA A 239 -14.57 -8.48 -7.11
C ALA A 239 -14.59 -9.83 -7.85
N VAL A 240 -15.13 -9.87 -9.07
CA VAL A 240 -15.09 -11.07 -9.93
C VAL A 240 -13.65 -11.53 -10.14
N ARG A 241 -12.75 -10.63 -10.56
CA ARG A 241 -11.33 -10.97 -10.76
C ARG A 241 -10.67 -11.52 -9.50
N GLN A 242 -10.98 -10.95 -8.34
CA GLN A 242 -10.45 -11.47 -7.09
C GLN A 242 -11.01 -12.86 -6.79
N LEU A 243 -12.30 -13.09 -6.99
CA LEU A 243 -12.97 -14.35 -6.62
C LEU A 243 -12.71 -15.50 -7.59
N THR A 244 -12.34 -15.22 -8.84
CA THR A 244 -11.96 -16.25 -9.83
C THR A 244 -10.72 -17.01 -9.36
N PRO A 245 -10.74 -18.36 -9.33
CA PRO A 245 -9.57 -19.16 -9.02
C PRO A 245 -8.42 -18.89 -10.02
N PRO A 246 -7.15 -18.93 -9.58
CA PRO A 246 -6.03 -18.85 -10.51
C PRO A 246 -6.11 -20.01 -11.52
N PRO A 247 -5.67 -19.80 -12.77
CA PRO A 247 -5.64 -20.88 -13.76
C PRO A 247 -4.79 -22.05 -13.25
N PRO A 248 -5.16 -23.30 -13.57
CA PRO A 248 -4.38 -24.46 -13.19
C PRO A 248 -2.94 -24.32 -13.71
N PRO A 249 -1.93 -24.76 -12.94
CA PRO A 249 -0.55 -24.72 -13.41
C PRO A 249 -0.43 -25.49 -14.73
N PRO A 250 0.42 -25.04 -15.66
CA PRO A 250 0.65 -25.79 -16.89
C PRO A 250 1.11 -27.22 -16.54
N PRO A 251 0.71 -28.23 -17.32
CA PRO A 251 1.15 -29.59 -17.09
C PRO A 251 2.69 -29.62 -17.06
N PRO A 252 3.30 -30.44 -16.18
CA PRO A 252 4.75 -30.53 -16.10
C PRO A 252 5.29 -30.80 -17.50
N SER A 253 6.13 -29.89 -18.00
CA SER A 253 6.83 -30.08 -19.26
C SER A 253 7.75 -31.28 -19.08
N VAL A 254 7.33 -32.45 -19.54
CA VAL A 254 8.22 -33.61 -19.66
C VAL A 254 9.31 -33.17 -20.64
N PRO A 255 10.59 -33.12 -20.22
CA PRO A 255 11.64 -32.80 -21.16
C PRO A 255 11.55 -33.82 -22.31
N PRO A 256 11.63 -33.38 -23.58
CA PRO A 256 11.67 -34.33 -24.69
C PRO A 256 12.79 -35.32 -24.39
N ARG A 257 12.46 -36.62 -24.39
CA ARG A 257 13.45 -37.69 -24.28
C ARG A 257 14.51 -37.41 -25.33
N THR A 258 15.67 -36.93 -24.90
CA THR A 258 16.82 -36.78 -25.78
C THR A 258 17.17 -38.18 -26.24
N SER A 259 16.92 -38.47 -27.52
CA SER A 259 17.49 -39.62 -28.21
C SER A 259 18.99 -39.68 -27.90
N PRO A 260 19.58 -40.86 -27.62
CA PRO A 260 20.98 -40.95 -27.26
C PRO A 260 21.84 -40.31 -28.35
N ARG A 261 22.38 -39.14 -28.05
CA ARG A 261 23.29 -38.43 -28.95
C ARG A 261 24.58 -39.25 -28.98
N ALA A 262 24.96 -39.74 -30.14
CA ALA A 262 26.24 -40.42 -30.35
C ALA A 262 27.35 -39.53 -29.80
N ARG A 263 28.11 -40.05 -28.82
CA ARG A 263 29.31 -39.37 -28.30
C ARG A 263 30.36 -39.40 -29.41
N VAL A 264 30.51 -38.29 -30.12
CA VAL A 264 31.68 -38.08 -30.97
C VAL A 264 32.78 -37.53 -30.07
N SER A 265 33.69 -38.41 -29.66
CA SER A 265 34.93 -38.03 -29.00
C SER A 265 35.88 -37.42 -30.05
N PRO A 266 36.42 -36.21 -29.85
CA PRO A 266 37.42 -35.68 -30.76
C PRO A 266 38.72 -36.48 -30.59
N VAL A 267 39.21 -37.05 -31.69
CA VAL A 267 40.52 -37.71 -31.76
C VAL A 267 41.60 -36.62 -31.80
N LEU A 268 42.37 -36.49 -30.72
CA LEU A 268 43.55 -35.63 -30.68
C LEU A 268 44.74 -36.41 -31.26
N VAL A 269 45.18 -36.03 -32.46
CA VAL A 269 46.41 -36.59 -33.06
C VAL A 269 47.61 -35.83 -32.47
N VAL A 270 48.41 -36.51 -31.65
CA VAL A 270 49.65 -35.97 -31.09
C VAL A 270 50.82 -36.40 -31.97
N THR A 271 51.46 -35.44 -32.65
CA THR A 271 52.74 -35.62 -33.33
C THR A 271 53.88 -35.48 -32.30
N GLY A 272 54.81 -36.44 -32.23
CA GLY A 272 55.75 -36.61 -31.12
C GLY A 272 57.18 -36.03 -31.30
N HIS A 273 57.94 -36.17 -30.19
CA HIS A 273 59.36 -35.87 -29.86
C HIS A 273 59.59 -34.46 -29.26
N SER A 274 60.24 -34.23 -28.10
CA SER A 274 61.22 -35.00 -27.30
C SER A 274 61.21 -34.57 -25.80
N PRO A 275 61.88 -35.30 -24.88
CA PRO A 275 61.52 -35.37 -23.46
C PRO A 275 62.22 -34.35 -22.55
N ALA A 276 61.50 -33.83 -21.56
CA ALA A 276 62.07 -33.19 -20.38
C ALA A 276 62.01 -34.15 -19.18
N ALA A 277 63.04 -34.07 -18.34
CA ALA A 277 63.45 -35.12 -17.40
C ALA A 277 62.43 -35.46 -16.29
N ARG A 278 62.47 -36.73 -15.92
CA ARG A 278 61.68 -37.39 -14.87
C ARG A 278 62.01 -36.82 -13.49
N HIS A 279 60.96 -36.56 -12.69
CA HIS A 279 61.06 -36.61 -11.24
C HIS A 279 60.03 -37.63 -10.73
N ARG A 280 60.49 -38.76 -10.18
CA ARG A 280 59.70 -39.69 -9.34
C ARG A 280 59.85 -39.20 -7.89
N ASN A 281 58.77 -38.79 -7.23
CA ASN A 281 57.83 -39.59 -6.41
C ASN A 281 58.47 -40.14 -5.13
N PRO A 282 57.93 -39.78 -3.96
CA PRO A 282 57.86 -40.71 -2.85
C PRO A 282 56.43 -40.78 -2.29
N LEU A 283 55.91 -42.01 -2.18
CA LEU A 283 54.67 -42.41 -1.45
C LEU A 283 53.38 -42.59 -2.26
N GLU A 284 53.52 -43.14 -3.46
CA GLU A 284 52.48 -43.93 -4.14
C GLU A 284 52.16 -45.25 -3.36
N TRP A 285 51.08 -45.94 -3.77
CA TRP A 285 50.62 -47.31 -3.42
C TRP A 285 49.77 -47.44 -2.13
N THR A 286 48.62 -48.13 -2.02
CA THR A 286 47.75 -48.92 -2.92
C THR A 286 46.37 -49.16 -2.24
N VAL A 287 45.35 -49.41 -3.07
CA VAL A 287 43.97 -49.86 -2.77
C VAL A 287 43.90 -51.28 -2.18
N VAL A 288 42.99 -51.54 -1.23
CA VAL A 288 42.27 -52.83 -1.05
C VAL A 288 40.93 -52.53 -0.34
N GLY A 289 39.75 -52.68 -0.99
CA GLY A 289 38.85 -53.85 -0.92
C GLY A 289 37.72 -53.62 0.11
N GLN A 290 36.45 -53.48 -0.30
CA GLN A 290 35.37 -54.49 -0.19
C GLN A 290 35.15 -54.98 1.26
N GLU A 291 33.97 -55.04 1.89
CA GLU A 291 32.59 -55.26 1.46
C GLU A 291 31.68 -55.25 2.72
N GLY A 292 30.35 -55.24 2.56
CA GLY A 292 29.38 -55.66 3.61
C GLY A 292 28.61 -54.52 4.29
N LYS A 293 27.37 -54.13 3.94
CA LYS A 293 26.03 -54.78 3.88
C LYS A 293 25.25 -54.74 5.22
N VAL A 294 23.97 -54.34 5.11
CA VAL A 294 22.80 -54.52 6.02
C VAL A 294 22.61 -53.42 7.10
N MET A 295 21.60 -52.53 7.01
CA MET A 295 20.19 -52.60 7.55
C MET A 295 20.14 -52.76 9.09
N CYS A 296 19.27 -52.16 9.91
CA CYS A 296 18.15 -51.23 9.82
C CYS A 296 17.76 -50.81 11.28
N LEU A 297 17.04 -49.69 11.43
CA LEU A 297 15.99 -49.39 12.43
C LEU A 297 16.22 -49.47 13.96
N SER A 298 16.02 -48.31 14.60
CA SER A 298 14.97 -48.00 15.62
C SER A 298 15.40 -47.55 17.03
N HIS A 299 14.77 -46.43 17.44
CA HIS A 299 14.32 -45.97 18.77
C HIS A 299 15.24 -46.09 20.02
N PHE A 300 15.49 -44.96 20.71
CA PHE A 300 14.79 -44.56 21.96
C PHE A 300 15.39 -43.28 22.58
N LEU A 301 14.53 -42.48 23.24
CA LEU A 301 14.85 -41.28 24.01
C LEU A 301 15.85 -41.52 25.16
N ALA A 302 16.74 -40.57 25.44
CA ALA A 302 16.89 -39.95 26.77
C ALA A 302 17.90 -38.78 26.79
N VAL A 303 17.46 -37.72 27.47
CA VAL A 303 18.11 -36.46 27.85
C VAL A 303 19.41 -36.67 28.65
N HIS A 304 20.49 -35.92 28.37
CA HIS A 304 21.24 -35.14 29.38
C HIS A 304 22.25 -34.16 28.78
N LEU A 305 22.32 -32.99 29.41
CA LEU A 305 23.15 -31.82 29.13
C LEU A 305 24.65 -32.14 29.16
N SER A 306 25.37 -31.69 28.12
CA SER A 306 26.71 -31.09 28.23
C SER A 306 27.16 -30.53 26.87
N SER A 307 27.20 -29.21 26.73
CA SER A 307 28.01 -28.56 25.68
C SER A 307 29.50 -28.85 25.95
N PRO A 308 30.33 -28.93 24.90
CA PRO A 308 30.96 -27.70 24.43
C PRO A 308 30.74 -27.46 22.95
N VAL A 309 30.53 -26.18 22.64
CA VAL A 309 30.58 -25.58 21.31
C VAL A 309 31.88 -26.02 20.63
N GLN A 310 31.77 -26.92 19.66
CA GLN A 310 32.85 -27.17 18.73
C GLN A 310 32.70 -26.15 17.60
N GLU A 311 33.63 -25.19 17.57
CA GLU A 311 33.80 -24.24 16.48
C GLU A 311 34.03 -24.99 15.17
N SER A 312 32.95 -25.26 14.43
CA SER A 312 33.05 -25.58 13.02
C SER A 312 33.33 -24.29 12.28
N VAL A 313 34.62 -24.02 12.09
CA VAL A 313 35.15 -22.99 11.19
C VAL A 313 34.66 -23.29 9.77
N LEU A 314 33.51 -22.72 9.41
CA LEU A 314 33.19 -22.50 8.01
C LEU A 314 34.18 -21.45 7.50
N PRO A 315 34.88 -21.68 6.38
CA PRO A 315 35.77 -20.68 5.82
C PRO A 315 34.95 -19.43 5.48
N SER A 316 35.22 -18.35 6.19
CA SER A 316 34.64 -17.03 5.94
C SER A 316 34.95 -16.63 4.50
N ASN A 317 33.89 -16.53 3.70
CA ASN A 317 33.93 -15.97 2.35
C ASN A 317 34.58 -14.57 2.41
N PRO A 318 35.59 -14.26 1.56
CA PRO A 318 36.24 -12.96 1.61
C PRO A 318 35.24 -11.81 1.39
N VAL A 319 35.23 -10.91 2.37
CA VAL A 319 34.75 -9.51 2.39
C VAL A 319 34.11 -9.04 1.07
N TRP A 320 32.77 -8.97 1.03
CA TRP A 320 32.02 -8.49 -0.14
C TRP A 320 31.90 -6.96 -0.24
N PHE A 321 32.36 -6.21 0.77
CA PHE A 321 32.24 -4.74 0.79
C PHE A 321 33.46 -4.08 1.42
N SER A 322 34.02 -3.06 0.74
CA SER A 322 35.04 -2.21 1.34
C SER A 322 34.45 -1.41 2.51
N GLY A 323 35.30 -1.02 3.47
CA GLY A 323 34.88 -0.18 4.60
C GLY A 323 34.14 1.09 4.18
N ASP A 324 34.45 1.61 2.99
CA ASP A 324 33.82 2.78 2.39
C ASP A 324 32.34 2.53 2.02
N ILE A 325 32.00 1.32 1.57
CA ILE A 325 30.61 0.95 1.26
C ILE A 325 29.79 0.80 2.54
N LEU A 326 30.36 0.22 3.59
CA LEU A 326 29.70 0.14 4.89
C LEU A 326 29.51 1.54 5.51
N GLU A 327 30.50 2.43 5.38
CA GLU A 327 30.37 3.83 5.81
C GLU A 327 29.34 4.60 4.96
N ALA A 328 29.22 4.29 3.67
CA ALA A 328 28.20 4.85 2.79
C ALA A 328 26.79 4.35 3.17
N MET A 329 26.63 3.07 3.49
CA MET A 329 25.35 2.50 3.94
C MET A 329 24.92 3.07 5.31
N GLU A 330 25.86 3.24 6.24
CA GLU A 330 25.63 3.90 7.54
C GLU A 330 25.25 5.39 7.38
N ARG A 331 25.76 6.08 6.35
CA ARG A 331 25.36 7.46 6.02
C ARG A 331 23.94 7.56 5.46
N VAL A 332 23.47 6.51 4.77
CA VAL A 332 22.15 6.48 4.14
C VAL A 332 21.07 6.02 5.12
N SER A 333 21.39 5.14 6.09
CA SER A 333 20.42 4.63 7.06
C SER A 333 21.06 4.19 8.40
N PRO A 334 21.31 5.10 9.36
CA PRO A 334 21.81 4.73 10.68
C PRO A 334 20.71 4.05 11.53
N SER A 335 21.07 3.02 12.29
CA SER A 335 20.16 2.37 13.25
C SER A 335 19.84 3.31 14.42
N SER A 336 18.57 3.34 14.82
CA SER A 336 18.08 4.19 15.90
C SER A 336 17.87 3.38 17.18
N ASP A 337 18.69 3.63 18.20
CA ASP A 337 18.25 3.50 19.59
C ASP A 337 17.54 4.81 19.97
N SER A 338 16.28 4.68 20.36
CA SER A 338 15.41 5.79 20.73
C SER A 338 15.61 6.20 22.18
N ASP A 339 15.63 7.50 22.45
CA ASP A 339 15.18 8.03 23.74
C ASP A 339 14.33 9.30 23.57
N VAL A 340 13.26 9.35 24.37
CA VAL A 340 12.10 10.25 24.34
C VAL A 340 12.35 11.49 25.18
N THR A 341 12.07 12.73 24.70
CA THR A 341 11.59 13.82 25.58
C THR A 341 10.89 14.98 24.84
N ALA A 342 9.61 15.19 25.22
CA ALA A 342 8.80 16.41 25.43
C ALA A 342 8.46 17.45 24.34
N LEU A 343 7.17 17.84 24.43
CA LEU A 343 6.33 18.80 23.70
C LEU A 343 6.44 20.24 24.25
N LEU A 344 6.02 21.26 23.45
CA LEU A 344 4.97 22.30 23.75
C LEU A 344 4.98 23.48 22.72
N PRO A 345 3.91 24.33 22.60
CA PRO A 345 3.16 24.47 21.34
C PRO A 345 3.32 25.79 20.57
N VAL A 346 3.26 25.70 19.25
CA VAL A 346 3.35 26.81 18.28
C VAL A 346 1.95 27.33 17.93
N PHE A 347 1.26 27.99 18.86
CA PHE A 347 0.01 28.72 18.56
C PHE A 347 0.21 30.23 18.36
N LEU A 348 1.37 30.79 18.73
CA LEU A 348 1.64 32.23 18.67
C LEU A 348 2.21 32.74 17.34
N LEU A 349 2.64 31.85 16.43
CA LEU A 349 3.29 32.28 15.18
C LEU A 349 2.30 32.56 14.03
N SER A 350 1.05 32.07 14.10
CA SER A 350 0.04 32.33 13.06
C SER A 350 -0.62 33.71 13.17
N TYR A 351 -0.75 34.27 14.38
CA TYR A 351 -1.46 35.54 14.57
C TYR A 351 -0.65 36.76 14.10
N LYS A 352 0.69 36.72 14.23
CA LYS A 352 1.55 37.83 13.77
C LYS A 352 1.70 37.91 12.24
N MET A 353 1.52 36.79 11.52
CA MET A 353 1.55 36.79 10.05
C MET A 353 0.24 37.30 9.43
N LEU A 354 -0.90 37.15 10.13
CA LEU A 354 -2.20 37.66 9.69
C LEU A 354 -2.27 39.20 9.65
N ASN A 355 -1.61 39.89 10.59
CA ASN A 355 -1.60 41.37 10.61
C ASN A 355 -0.63 42.02 9.63
N GLY A 356 0.30 41.26 9.02
CA GLY A 356 1.25 41.79 8.04
C GLY A 356 0.69 41.88 6.61
N PHE A 357 -0.35 41.11 6.30
CA PHE A 357 -0.95 41.05 4.96
C PHE A 357 -2.15 41.99 4.77
N ALA A 358 -2.74 42.50 5.86
CA ALA A 358 -3.88 43.41 5.79
C ALA A 358 -3.51 44.86 5.43
N SER A 359 -2.23 45.20 5.32
CA SER A 359 -1.75 46.58 5.13
C SER A 359 -1.51 46.99 3.68
N ASN A 360 -1.76 46.11 2.69
CA ASN A 360 -1.41 46.36 1.28
C ASN A 360 -2.52 45.98 0.28
N VAL A 361 -3.79 46.20 0.65
CA VAL A 361 -4.90 46.16 -0.31
C VAL A 361 -5.58 47.53 -0.36
N SER A 362 -5.56 48.12 -1.56
CA SER A 362 -6.14 49.42 -1.90
C SER A 362 -7.63 49.55 -1.50
N PRO A 363 -8.12 50.72 -1.03
CA PRO A 363 -9.41 50.85 -0.32
C PRO A 363 -10.65 50.92 -1.23
N CYS A 364 -10.71 50.16 -2.33
CA CYS A 364 -11.85 50.21 -3.27
C CYS A 364 -12.75 48.95 -3.27
N LEU A 365 -12.58 48.00 -2.34
CA LEU A 365 -13.39 46.77 -2.30
C LEU A 365 -14.06 46.49 -0.93
N LEU A 366 -14.36 47.54 -0.16
CA LEU A 366 -15.13 47.46 1.09
C LEU A 366 -16.43 48.26 0.97
N ARG A 367 -17.31 47.86 0.04
CA ARG A 367 -18.71 48.31 0.01
C ARG A 367 -19.59 47.40 -0.85
N ALA A 368 -19.73 46.13 -0.47
CA ALA A 368 -20.82 45.28 -0.97
C ALA A 368 -21.06 44.03 -0.11
N VAL A 369 -21.17 44.16 1.22
CA VAL A 369 -21.90 43.17 2.04
C VAL A 369 -22.58 43.92 3.19
N SER A 370 -23.77 44.41 2.92
CA SER A 370 -24.79 44.75 3.92
C SER A 370 -26.12 44.66 3.19
N PHE A 371 -26.71 43.45 3.24
CA PHE A 371 -28.13 43.11 3.45
C PHE A 371 -28.33 41.63 3.13
#